data_AF-A0A534XL16-F1
#
_entry.id   AF-A0A534XL16-F1
#
_cell.length_a   1.000
_cell.length_b   1.000
_cell.length_c   1.000
_cell.angle_alpha   90.00
_cell.angle_beta   90.00
_cell.angle_gamma   90.00
#
_symmetry.space_group_name_H-M   'P 1'
#
loop_
_entity.id
_entity.type
_entity.pdbx_description
1 polymer ?
#
loop_
_entity_poly.entity_id
_entity_poly.type
_entity_poly.pdbx_seq_one_letter_code
_entity_poly.pdbx_strand_id
1 'polypeptide(L)' 'VDQLRSFAAEVTRVAREVGTEGKLGGQADVKGVAGTWKDLTDNVNLMAANLTGQVRNIADVTKAVANGDLSKKI' A
#
# COMPACT_ATOMS: atom_id res chain seq x y z
N VAL A 1 11.20 10.49 21.79
CA VAL A 1 11.66 11.08 20.50
C VAL A 1 11.97 9.99 19.47
N ASP A 2 12.50 8.83 19.87
CA ASP A 2 12.84 7.73 18.94
C ASP A 2 11.63 7.13 18.20
N GLN A 3 10.47 7.01 18.85
CA GLN A 3 9.25 6.52 18.21
C GLN A 3 8.79 7.40 17.03
N LEU A 4 8.91 8.72 17.14
CA LEU A 4 8.53 9.64 16.06
C LEU A 4 9.44 9.48 14.85
N ARG A 5 10.75 9.32 15.09
CA ARG A 5 11.75 9.10 14.02
C ARG A 5 11.51 7.76 13.32
N SER A 6 11.21 6.70 14.08
CA SER A 6 10.88 5.39 13.52
C SER A 6 9.60 5.43 12.70
N PHE A 7 8.55 6.08 13.20
CA PHE A 7 7.28 6.24 12.47
C PHE A 7 7.47 6.99 11.15
N ALA A 8 8.13 8.16 11.19
CA ALA A 8 8.33 8.99 10.01
C ALA A 8 9.15 8.26 8.94
N ALA A 9 10.16 7.49 9.35
CA ALA A 9 10.96 6.66 8.45
C ALA A 9 10.10 5.57 7.77
N GLU A 10 9.32 4.81 8.54
CA GLU A 10 8.48 3.74 8.02
C GLU A 10 7.39 4.24 7.06
N VAL A 11 6.68 5.30 7.44
CA VAL A 11 5.63 5.86 6.58
C VAL A 11 6.20 6.43 5.30
N THR A 12 7.35 7.12 5.38
CA THR A 12 8.03 7.66 4.19
C THR A 12 8.50 6.53 3.27
N ARG A 13 9.02 5.44 3.84
CA ARG A 13 9.43 4.25 3.08
C ARG A 13 8.25 3.64 2.33
N VAL A 14 7.16 3.36 3.02
CA VAL A 14 5.97 2.72 2.42
C VAL A 14 5.34 3.60 1.35
N ALA A 15 5.22 4.91 1.61
CA ALA A 15 4.70 5.85 0.62
C ALA A 15 5.52 5.87 -0.67
N ARG A 16 6.86 5.83 -0.55
CA ARG A 16 7.76 5.75 -1.70
C ARG A 16 7.67 4.41 -2.42
N GLU A 17 7.74 3.30 -1.69
CA GLU A 17 7.73 1.96 -2.27
C GLU A 17 6.42 1.68 -3.03
N VAL A 18 5.28 1.87 -2.38
CA VAL A 18 3.97 1.53 -2.94
C VAL A 18 3.48 2.62 -3.90
N GLY A 19 3.66 3.89 -3.54
CA GLY A 19 3.12 5.01 -4.30
C GLY A 19 3.98 5.47 -5.47
N THR A 20 5.31 5.32 -5.40
CA THR A 20 6.22 5.81 -6.44
C THR A 20 6.93 4.68 -7.18
N GLU A 21 7.47 3.69 -6.46
CA GLU A 21 8.24 2.60 -7.07
C GLU A 21 7.35 1.45 -7.57
N GLY A 22 6.05 1.47 -7.25
CA GLY A 22 5.11 0.42 -7.64
C GLY A 22 5.39 -0.93 -6.96
N LYS A 23 6.15 -0.95 -5.86
CA LYS A 23 6.38 -2.15 -5.04
C LYS A 23 5.14 -2.44 -4.22
N LEU A 24 4.23 -3.21 -4.80
CA LEU A 24 2.95 -3.52 -4.19
C LEU A 24 3.10 -4.48 -3.00
N GLY A 25 2.29 -4.28 -1.97
CA GLY A 25 2.27 -5.10 -0.75
C GLY A 25 3.18 -4.61 0.38
N GLY A 26 3.87 -3.48 0.21
CA GLY A 26 4.62 -2.83 1.30
C GLY A 26 3.71 -2.35 2.43
N GLN A 27 4.12 -2.59 3.66
CA GLN A 27 3.43 -2.15 4.88
C GLN A 27 4.44 -1.57 5.88
N ALA A 28 3.97 -0.63 6.69
CA ALA A 28 4.71 0.01 7.77
C ALA A 28 4.55 -0.83 9.03
N ASP A 29 5.67 -1.18 9.66
CA ASP A 29 5.71 -1.83 10.97
C ASP A 29 6.44 -0.93 11.96
N VAL A 30 5.69 -0.28 12.85
CA VAL A 30 6.25 0.62 13.86
C VAL A 30 6.00 0.02 15.25
N LYS A 31 7.04 -0.51 15.88
CA LYS A 31 6.92 -1.17 17.18
C LYS A 31 6.58 -0.17 18.30
N GLY A 32 5.63 -0.55 19.14
CA GLY A 32 5.29 0.18 20.37
C GLY A 32 4.49 1.48 20.14
N VAL A 33 3.93 1.70 18.95
CA VAL A 33 3.01 2.82 18.71
C VAL A 33 1.62 2.54 19.29
N ALA A 34 1.00 3.57 19.85
CA ALA A 34 -0.35 3.54 20.40
C ALA A 34 -1.05 4.89 20.14
N GLY A 35 -2.37 4.91 20.31
CA GLY A 35 -3.20 6.10 20.05
C GLY A 35 -3.05 6.60 18.62
N THR A 36 -2.98 7.92 18.45
CA THR A 36 -2.92 8.58 17.13
C THR A 36 -1.85 8.03 16.20
N TRP A 37 -0.70 7.60 16.73
CA TRP A 37 0.38 7.05 15.89
C TRP A 37 0.03 5.68 15.33
N LYS A 38 -0.63 4.84 16.12
CA LYS A 38 -1.15 3.57 15.64
C LYS A 38 -2.21 3.80 14.55
N ASP A 39 -3.13 4.72 14.80
CA ASP A 39 -4.19 5.05 13.83
C ASP A 39 -3.60 5.55 12.50
N LEU A 40 -2.55 6.37 12.54
CA LEU A 40 -1.87 6.84 11.34
C LEU A 40 -1.12 5.71 10.61
N THR A 41 -0.42 4.82 11.32
CA THR A 41 0.23 3.64 10.72
C THR A 41 -0.81 2.74 10.05
N ASP A 42 -1.93 2.48 10.72
CA ASP A 42 -3.00 1.63 10.21
C ASP A 42 -3.65 2.27 8.96
N ASN A 43 -3.86 3.59 8.95
CA ASN A 43 -4.36 4.32 7.77
C ASN A 43 -3.40 4.27 6.57
N VAL A 44 -2.09 4.42 6.80
CA VAL A 44 -1.08 4.28 5.74
C VAL A 44 -1.08 2.86 5.18
N ASN A 45 -1.17 1.86 6.04
CA ASN A 45 -1.25 0.45 5.63
C ASN A 45 -2.52 0.15 4.84
N LEU A 46 -3.66 0.73 5.23
CA LEU A 46 -4.91 0.61 4.48
C LEU A 46 -4.79 1.23 3.08
N MET A 47 -4.20 2.42 2.96
CA MET A 47 -3.96 3.07 1.67
C MET A 47 -3.04 2.23 0.77
N ALA A 48 -1.94 1.71 1.33
CA ALA A 48 -1.01 0.85 0.60
C ALA A 48 -1.66 -0.47 0.13
N ALA A 49 -2.50 -1.08 0.98
CA ALA A 49 -3.26 -2.28 0.64
C ALA A 49 -4.29 -2.01 -0.47
N ASN A 50 -5.01 -0.88 -0.40
CA ASN A 50 -5.98 -0.48 -1.41
C ASN A 50 -5.31 -0.24 -2.77
N LEU A 51 -4.19 0.49 -2.81
CA LEU A 51 -3.40 0.69 -4.03
C LEU A 51 -2.92 -0.65 -4.62
N THR A 52 -2.40 -1.53 -3.77
CA THR A 52 -1.98 -2.88 -4.18
C THR A 52 -3.12 -3.67 -4.80
N GLY A 53 -4.31 -3.66 -4.18
CA GLY A 53 -5.49 -4.34 -4.70
C GLY A 53 -5.96 -3.76 -6.03
N GLN A 54 -6.03 -2.42 -6.14
CA GLN A 54 -6.43 -1.74 -7.37
C GLN A 54 -5.50 -2.06 -8.53
N VAL A 55 -4.18 -1.99 -8.33
CA VAL A 55 -3.21 -2.26 -9.41
C VAL A 55 -3.24 -3.73 -9.83
N ARG A 56 -3.40 -4.67 -8.88
CA ARG A 56 -3.57 -6.09 -9.22
C ARG A 56 -4.85 -6.37 -9.99
N ASN A 57 -5.98 -5.76 -9.60
CA ASN A 57 -7.23 -5.88 -10.34
C ASN A 57 -7.07 -5.37 -11.78
N ILE A 58 -6.43 -4.21 -11.97
CA ILE A 58 -6.13 -3.67 -13.31
C ILE A 58 -5.26 -4.65 -14.11
N ALA A 59 -4.24 -5.24 -13.50
CA ALA A 59 -3.37 -6.23 -14.15
C ALA A 59 -4.16 -7.48 -14.59
N ASP A 60 -5.06 -7.98 -13.73
CA ASP A 60 -5.90 -9.14 -14.03
C ASP A 60 -6.88 -8.85 -15.18
N VAL A 61 -7.54 -7.68 -15.15
CA VAL A 61 -8.41 -7.23 -16.24
C VAL A 61 -7.62 -7.08 -17.54
N THR A 62 -6.44 -6.46 -17.50
CA THR A 62 -5.59 -6.27 -18.69
C THR A 62 -5.16 -7.61 -19.29
N LYS A 63 -4.82 -8.59 -18.43
CA LYS A 63 -4.47 -9.94 -18.85
C LYS A 63 -5.67 -10.68 -19.47
N ALA A 64 -6.86 -10.53 -18.90
CA ALA A 64 -8.08 -11.11 -19.46
C ALA A 64 -8.38 -10.52 -20.86
N VAL A 65 -8.31 -9.20 -21.01
CA VAL A 65 -8.50 -8.51 -22.30
C VAL A 65 -7.47 -8.97 -23.33
N ALA A 66 -6.18 -9.09 -22.94
CA ALA A 66 -5.13 -9.57 -23.84
C ALA A 66 -5.37 -11.03 -24.30
N ASN A 67 -6.06 -11.84 -23.50
CA ASN A 67 -6.48 -13.19 -23.83
C ASN A 67 -7.84 -13.25 -24.56
N GLY A 68 -8.45 -12.11 -24.88
CA GLY A 68 -9.73 -12.00 -25.58
C GLY A 68 -10.99 -12.06 -24.70
N ASP A 69 -10.83 -12.10 -23.37
CA ASP A 69 -11.95 -12.04 -22.41
C ASP A 69 -12.30 -10.59 -22.06
N LEU A 70 -13.30 -10.04 -22.75
CA LEU A 70 -13.85 -8.71 -22.52
C LEU A 70 -14.94 -8.66 -21.44
N SER A 71 -15.25 -9.79 -20.79
CA SER A 71 -16.27 -9.83 -19.74
C SER A 71 -15.79 -9.24 -18.41
N LYS A 72 -14.46 -9.16 -18.20
CA LYS A 72 -13.83 -8.58 -17.01
C LYS A 72 -13.83 -7.06 -17.06
N LYS A 73 -14.13 -6.43 -15.91
CA LYS A 73 -14.18 -4.97 -15.73
C LYS A 73 -13.47 -4.59 -14.42
N ILE A 74 -12.96 -3.36 -14.39
CA ILE A 74 -12.32 -2.74 -13.21
C ILE A 74 -13.40 -2.37 -12.19
#